data_AF-A0A133VLL3-F1
#
_entry.id   AF-A0A133VLL3-F1
#
_cell.length_a   1.000
_cell.length_b   1.000
_cell.length_c   1.000
_cell.angle_alpha   90.00
_cell.angle_beta   90.00
_cell.angle_gamma   90.00
#
_symmetry.space_group_name_H-M   'P 1'
#
loop_
_entity.id
_entity.type
_entity.pdbx_description
1 polymer ?
#
loop_
_entity_poly.entity_id
_entity_poly.type
_entity_poly.pdbx_seq_one_letter_code
_entity_poly.pdbx_strand_id
1 'polypeptide(L)'
;MVNSPSWEKNLRDFPRQIKNLELSNELKHDVPFIPASDLGSQYYCEKKVDLSREIGERETQAKNIGKEGHEKLMEYTEEVSLEEVIEKIKLGNIYHLRESPVVGIFEDVPFGGFPDDIIFYRQKPILVGDLRITGRDSLWPGRDKKVQVKVYCLALDQMGFDCSKLKGMIGVEHARAREELEIIPYREHLHLLTRELQLEGEIVEKNPFDEKGLYKPHFFEYNRQDTLEDFEWAIDYWLGKRNPIPTKKAGKCKACEYKEDCSDSKI
;
A
#
# COMPACT_ATOMS: atom_id res chain seq x y z
N MET A 1 -16.49 7.66 30.16
CA MET A 1 -15.33 7.46 29.28
C MET A 1 -15.57 6.16 28.54
N VAL A 2 -15.94 6.24 27.26
CA VAL A 2 -16.17 5.05 26.44
C VAL A 2 -14.79 4.56 26.01
N ASN A 3 -14.36 3.41 26.54
CA ASN A 3 -13.14 2.74 26.09
C ASN A 3 -13.31 2.42 24.61
N SER A 4 -12.72 3.22 23.73
CA SER A 4 -12.49 2.79 22.34
C SER A 4 -11.79 1.43 22.41
N PRO A 5 -12.25 0.42 21.66
CA PRO A 5 -11.59 -0.88 21.65
C PRO A 5 -10.11 -0.69 21.31
N SER A 6 -9.21 -1.27 22.11
CA SER A 6 -7.78 -1.22 21.80
C SER A 6 -7.57 -1.83 20.41
N TRP A 7 -6.65 -1.26 19.63
CA TRP A 7 -6.25 -1.80 18.32
C TRP A 7 -5.96 -3.31 18.37
N GLU A 8 -5.55 -3.83 19.53
CA GLU A 8 -5.34 -5.25 19.83
C GLU A 8 -6.63 -6.08 19.66
N LYS A 9 -7.77 -5.56 20.13
CA LYS A 9 -9.06 -6.23 19.98
C LYS A 9 -9.46 -6.24 18.51
N ASN A 10 -9.32 -5.11 17.82
CA ASN A 10 -9.65 -5.01 16.41
C ASN A 10 -8.78 -5.94 15.56
N LEU A 11 -7.47 -6.02 15.82
CA LEU A 11 -6.57 -6.99 15.20
C LEU A 11 -7.06 -8.44 15.35
N ARG A 12 -7.47 -8.84 16.55
CA ARG A 12 -7.97 -10.22 16.81
C ARG A 12 -9.34 -10.48 16.21
N ASP A 13 -10.23 -9.49 16.27
CA ASP A 13 -11.61 -9.62 15.81
C ASP A 13 -11.73 -9.45 14.28
N PHE A 14 -10.73 -8.89 13.60
CA PHE A 14 -10.84 -8.50 12.20
C PHE A 14 -11.20 -9.67 11.27
N PRO A 15 -10.56 -10.84 11.35
CA PRO A 15 -10.93 -11.98 10.50
C PRO A 15 -12.41 -12.36 10.64
N ARG A 16 -12.98 -12.22 11.85
CA ARG A 16 -14.40 -12.45 12.10
C ARG A 16 -15.27 -11.33 11.51
N GLN A 17 -14.83 -10.07 11.60
CA GLN A 17 -15.55 -8.92 11.05
C GLN A 17 -15.65 -9.01 9.52
N ILE A 18 -14.54 -9.33 8.83
CA ILE A 18 -14.54 -9.53 7.37
C ILE A 18 -15.55 -10.61 6.98
N LYS A 19 -15.45 -11.79 7.61
CA LYS A 19 -16.33 -12.92 7.27
C LYS A 19 -17.83 -12.59 7.41
N ASN A 20 -18.18 -11.70 8.32
CA ASN A 20 -19.57 -11.26 8.48
C ASN A 20 -20.00 -10.25 7.39
N LEU A 21 -19.07 -9.43 6.89
CA LEU A 21 -19.33 -8.44 5.83
C LEU A 21 -19.32 -9.04 4.43
N GLU A 22 -18.53 -10.09 4.20
CA GLU A 22 -18.56 -10.88 2.96
C GLU A 22 -19.96 -11.43 2.65
N LEU A 23 -20.78 -11.62 3.69
CA LEU A 23 -22.14 -12.12 3.57
C LEU A 23 -23.18 -11.02 3.30
N SER A 24 -22.83 -9.73 3.42
CA SER A 24 -23.80 -8.63 3.40
C SER A 24 -23.72 -7.70 2.18
N ASN A 25 -22.62 -7.70 1.43
CA ASN A 25 -22.42 -6.71 0.35
C ASN A 25 -22.18 -7.37 -1.01
N GLU A 26 -22.98 -6.97 -2.00
CA GLU A 26 -22.74 -7.28 -3.41
C GLU A 26 -21.76 -6.24 -3.99
N LEU A 27 -20.47 -6.56 -3.98
CA LEU A 27 -19.45 -5.76 -4.67
C LEU A 27 -19.30 -6.22 -6.11
N LYS A 28 -18.96 -5.28 -7.01
CA LYS A 28 -18.64 -5.58 -8.40
C LYS A 28 -17.55 -6.66 -8.48
N HIS A 29 -17.72 -7.59 -9.42
CA HIS A 29 -16.83 -8.75 -9.63
C HIS A 29 -16.88 -9.78 -8.49
N ASP A 30 -17.96 -9.76 -7.68
CA ASP A 30 -18.21 -10.71 -6.59
C ASP A 30 -17.04 -10.84 -5.61
N VAL A 31 -16.32 -9.74 -5.39
CA VAL A 31 -15.16 -9.71 -4.49
C VAL A 31 -15.61 -9.57 -3.03
N PRO A 32 -14.97 -10.29 -2.09
CA PRO A 32 -15.31 -10.20 -0.67
C PRO A 32 -14.90 -8.87 -0.02
N PHE A 33 -13.89 -8.22 -0.57
CA PHE A 33 -13.36 -6.93 -0.15
C PHE A 33 -12.60 -6.27 -1.29
N ILE A 34 -12.33 -4.97 -1.18
CA ILE A 34 -11.59 -4.22 -2.19
C ILE A 34 -10.09 -4.17 -1.82
N PRO A 35 -9.18 -4.70 -2.66
CA PRO A 35 -7.76 -4.56 -2.41
C PRO A 35 -7.27 -3.10 -2.54
N ALA A 36 -6.33 -2.70 -1.68
CA ALA A 36 -5.70 -1.38 -1.75
C ALA A 36 -4.99 -1.13 -3.09
N SER A 37 -4.42 -2.17 -3.69
CA SER A 37 -3.80 -2.12 -5.02
C SER A 37 -4.81 -1.81 -6.12
N ASP A 38 -6.04 -2.28 -5.98
CA ASP A 38 -7.13 -2.04 -6.92
C ASP A 38 -7.68 -0.62 -6.78
N LEU A 39 -7.89 -0.16 -5.53
CA LEU A 39 -8.25 1.23 -5.24
C LEU A 39 -7.21 2.20 -5.82
N GLY A 40 -5.92 1.94 -5.62
CA GLY A 40 -4.85 2.69 -6.26
C GLY A 40 -4.94 2.62 -7.79
N SER A 41 -5.17 1.43 -8.35
CA SER A 41 -5.24 1.21 -9.80
C SER A 41 -6.41 1.91 -10.48
N GLN A 42 -7.51 2.20 -9.78
CA GLN A 42 -8.60 3.02 -10.32
C GLN A 42 -8.13 4.43 -10.73
N TYR A 43 -7.21 5.02 -9.96
CA TYR A 43 -6.57 6.30 -10.30
C TYR A 43 -5.58 6.19 -11.45
N TYR A 44 -5.12 4.97 -11.76
CA TYR A 44 -4.40 4.72 -12.99
C TYR A 44 -5.36 4.71 -14.19
N CYS A 45 -6.33 3.79 -14.16
CA CYS A 45 -7.39 3.55 -15.15
C CYS A 45 -8.38 2.51 -14.60
N GLU A 46 -9.67 2.81 -14.47
CA GLU A 46 -10.64 1.83 -13.96
C GLU A 46 -10.97 0.76 -14.99
N LYS A 47 -10.97 1.09 -16.28
CA LYS A 47 -11.13 0.07 -17.33
C LYS A 47 -10.06 -1.02 -17.27
N LYS A 48 -8.85 -0.69 -16.80
CA LYS A 48 -7.82 -1.70 -16.54
C LYS A 48 -8.21 -2.60 -15.36
N VAL A 49 -8.70 -2.02 -14.27
CA VAL A 49 -9.17 -2.79 -13.10
C VAL A 49 -10.31 -3.73 -13.52
N ASP A 50 -11.29 -3.20 -14.24
CA ASP A 50 -12.44 -3.94 -14.77
C ASP A 50 -12.01 -5.13 -15.62
N LEU A 51 -11.16 -4.90 -16.64
CA LEU A 51 -10.66 -5.96 -17.52
C LEU A 51 -9.81 -6.99 -16.77
N SER A 52 -9.03 -6.58 -15.76
CA SER A 52 -8.25 -7.53 -14.96
C SER A 52 -9.12 -8.45 -14.12
N ARG A 53 -10.31 -7.99 -13.71
CA ARG A 53 -11.29 -8.80 -12.97
C ARG A 53 -12.12 -9.69 -13.88
N GLU A 54 -12.47 -9.21 -15.08
CA GLU A 54 -13.27 -9.98 -16.06
C GLU A 54 -12.45 -11.05 -16.81
N ILE A 55 -11.25 -10.72 -17.26
CA ILE A 55 -10.43 -11.57 -18.14
C ILE A 55 -9.29 -12.24 -17.35
N GLY A 56 -9.01 -11.76 -16.14
CA GLY A 56 -7.91 -12.22 -15.31
C GLY A 56 -6.65 -11.36 -15.41
N GLU A 57 -5.79 -11.49 -14.40
CA GLU A 57 -4.51 -10.79 -14.36
C GLU A 57 -3.53 -11.31 -15.42
N ARG A 58 -2.94 -10.40 -16.20
CA ARG A 58 -1.83 -10.74 -17.11
C ARG A 58 -0.50 -10.57 -16.39
N GLU A 59 0.37 -11.57 -16.55
CA GLU A 59 1.77 -11.46 -16.17
C GLU A 59 2.50 -10.52 -17.13
N THR A 60 3.40 -9.71 -16.57
CA THR A 60 4.26 -8.83 -17.35
C THR A 60 5.66 -8.87 -16.75
N GLN A 61 6.68 -8.65 -17.58
CA GLN A 61 8.06 -8.59 -17.09
C GLN A 61 8.24 -7.57 -15.94
N ALA A 62 7.55 -6.43 -16.01
CA ALA A 62 7.60 -5.43 -14.95
C ALA A 62 6.99 -5.93 -13.63
N LYS A 63 5.88 -6.70 -13.68
CA LYS A 63 5.31 -7.33 -12.48
C LYS A 63 6.26 -8.37 -11.90
N ASN A 64 6.90 -9.18 -12.75
CA ASN A 64 7.83 -10.23 -12.31
C ASN A 64 9.06 -9.62 -11.63
N ILE A 65 9.67 -8.58 -12.23
CA ILE A 65 10.77 -7.83 -11.62
C ILE A 65 10.35 -7.22 -10.27
N GLY A 66 9.13 -6.67 -10.20
CA GLY A 66 8.58 -6.16 -8.94
C GLY A 66 8.52 -7.25 -7.87
N LYS A 67 7.88 -8.38 -8.20
CA LYS A 67 7.70 -9.52 -7.30
C LYS A 67 9.03 -10.07 -6.78
N GLU A 68 9.99 -10.32 -7.67
CA GLU A 68 11.35 -10.74 -7.29
C GLU A 68 12.02 -9.73 -6.34
N GLY A 69 11.75 -8.44 -6.53
CA GLY A 69 12.22 -7.37 -5.67
C GLY A 69 11.66 -7.43 -4.25
N HIS A 70 10.36 -7.71 -4.09
CA HIS A 70 9.71 -7.92 -2.79
C HIS A 70 10.20 -9.23 -2.15
N GLU A 71 10.34 -10.32 -2.91
CA GLU A 71 10.87 -11.60 -2.40
C GLU A 71 12.27 -11.43 -1.78
N LYS A 72 13.17 -10.68 -2.44
CA LYS A 72 14.49 -10.35 -1.88
C LYS A 72 14.44 -9.51 -0.60
N LEU A 73 13.41 -8.69 -0.42
CA LEU A 73 13.21 -7.96 0.84
C LEU A 73 12.79 -8.89 1.98
N MET A 74 12.12 -10.00 1.66
CA MET A 74 11.58 -10.96 2.63
C MET A 74 12.60 -12.01 3.09
N GLU A 75 13.70 -12.23 2.35
CA GLU A 75 14.77 -13.19 2.71
C GLU A 75 15.33 -13.02 4.13
N TYR A 76 15.20 -11.83 4.71
CA TYR A 76 15.74 -11.49 6.04
C TYR A 76 14.65 -11.27 7.09
N THR A 77 13.44 -11.77 6.84
CA THR A 77 12.29 -11.64 7.75
C THR A 77 11.96 -12.97 8.41
N GLU A 78 11.42 -12.90 9.61
CA GLU A 78 10.87 -14.05 10.34
C GLU A 78 9.35 -13.96 10.34
N GLU A 79 8.69 -15.09 10.09
CA GLU A 79 7.25 -15.20 10.28
C GLU A 79 6.95 -15.21 11.78
N VAL A 80 5.95 -14.42 12.18
CA VAL A 80 5.57 -14.24 13.58
C VAL A 80 4.07 -14.42 13.73
N SER A 81 3.65 -14.92 14.89
CA SER A 81 2.23 -15.04 15.22
C SER A 81 1.59 -13.69 15.52
N LEU A 82 0.26 -13.60 15.40
CA LEU A 82 -0.50 -12.40 15.75
C LEU A 82 -0.25 -11.94 17.20
N GLU A 83 -0.16 -12.87 18.14
CA GLU A 83 0.09 -12.54 19.54
C GLU A 83 1.51 -12.00 19.75
N GLU A 84 2.50 -12.51 19.04
CA GLU A 84 3.86 -11.94 19.05
C GLU A 84 3.87 -10.53 18.47
N VAL A 85 3.16 -10.28 17.36
CA VAL A 85 3.02 -8.93 16.78
C VAL A 85 2.43 -7.97 17.82
N ILE A 86 1.33 -8.37 18.48
CA ILE A 86 0.68 -7.55 19.51
C ILE A 86 1.65 -7.25 20.65
N GLU A 87 2.35 -8.25 21.18
CA GLU A 87 3.30 -8.04 22.27
C GLU A 87 4.49 -7.16 21.85
N LYS A 88 5.04 -7.35 20.65
CA LYS A 88 6.13 -6.51 20.12
C LYS A 88 5.71 -5.04 19.99
N ILE A 89 4.49 -4.78 19.50
CA ILE A 89 3.95 -3.41 19.43
C ILE A 89 3.79 -2.83 20.83
N LYS A 90 3.23 -3.59 21.79
CA LYS A 90 2.99 -3.14 23.18
C LYS A 90 4.26 -2.79 23.94
N LEU A 91 5.37 -3.50 23.68
CA LEU A 91 6.67 -3.18 24.25
C LEU A 91 7.10 -1.74 23.94
N GLY A 92 6.58 -1.12 22.87
CA GLY A 92 6.79 0.28 22.54
C GLY A 92 8.18 0.61 21.96
N ASN A 93 9.04 -0.39 21.80
CA ASN A 93 10.27 -0.28 21.01
C ASN A 93 9.95 -0.11 19.52
N ILE A 94 10.97 0.21 18.72
CA ILE A 94 10.80 0.22 17.27
C ILE A 94 10.56 -1.22 16.81
N TYR A 95 9.49 -1.42 16.04
CA TYR A 95 9.14 -2.72 15.49
C TYR A 95 8.78 -2.57 14.01
N HIS A 96 9.44 -3.35 13.16
CA HIS A 96 9.18 -3.42 11.73
C HIS A 96 8.32 -4.63 11.45
N LEU A 97 7.16 -4.38 10.88
CA LEU A 97 6.23 -5.41 10.44
C LEU A 97 6.14 -5.35 8.92
N ARG A 98 6.37 -6.48 8.24
CA ARG A 98 6.39 -6.56 6.77
C ARG A 98 5.31 -7.47 6.26
N GLU A 99 4.75 -7.15 5.08
CA GLU A 99 3.77 -7.97 4.38
C GLU A 99 2.63 -8.44 5.30
N SER A 100 2.20 -7.57 6.21
CA SER A 100 1.18 -7.89 7.21
C SER A 100 -0.16 -7.30 6.80
N PRO A 101 -1.26 -8.06 6.94
CA PRO A 101 -2.57 -7.59 6.50
C PRO A 101 -3.02 -6.37 7.30
N VAL A 102 -3.36 -5.31 6.58
CA VAL A 102 -4.10 -4.16 7.10
C VAL A 102 -5.44 -4.06 6.40
N VAL A 103 -6.44 -3.73 7.18
CA VAL A 103 -7.82 -3.94 6.77
C VAL A 103 -8.72 -2.91 7.44
N GLY A 104 -9.74 -2.46 6.71
CA GLY A 104 -10.65 -1.40 7.11
C GLY A 104 -12.06 -1.64 6.55
N ILE A 105 -13.00 -0.83 7.01
CA ILE A 105 -14.41 -0.85 6.60
C ILE A 105 -14.86 0.60 6.38
N PHE A 106 -15.32 0.92 5.17
CA PHE A 106 -15.88 2.24 4.85
C PHE A 106 -17.29 2.06 4.30
N GLU A 107 -18.30 2.67 4.94
CA GLU A 107 -19.72 2.52 4.57
C GLU A 107 -20.11 1.05 4.35
N ASP A 108 -19.76 0.20 5.32
CA ASP A 108 -19.94 -1.25 5.29
C ASP A 108 -19.13 -2.00 4.20
N VAL A 109 -18.35 -1.32 3.36
CA VAL A 109 -17.48 -1.92 2.36
C VAL A 109 -16.11 -2.27 2.96
N PRO A 110 -15.76 -3.57 3.07
CA PRO A 110 -14.44 -3.97 3.53
C PRO A 110 -13.37 -3.69 2.47
N PHE A 111 -12.21 -3.22 2.92
CA PHE A 111 -11.03 -3.00 2.08
C PHE A 111 -9.75 -3.38 2.83
N GLY A 112 -8.66 -3.59 2.11
CA GLY A 112 -7.37 -3.87 2.75
C GLY A 112 -6.29 -4.37 1.81
N GLY A 113 -5.20 -4.84 2.38
CA GLY A 113 -4.10 -5.47 1.64
C GLY A 113 -2.86 -5.60 2.51
N PHE A 114 -1.71 -5.73 1.85
CA PHE A 114 -0.43 -6.00 2.48
C PHE A 114 0.54 -4.87 2.10
N PRO A 115 0.77 -3.88 2.99
CA PRO A 115 1.89 -2.97 2.84
C PRO A 115 3.23 -3.72 2.97
N ASP A 116 4.24 -3.26 2.25
CA ASP A 116 5.59 -3.85 2.32
C ASP A 116 6.19 -3.65 3.72
N ASP A 117 6.00 -2.47 4.32
CA ASP A 117 6.49 -2.16 5.65
C ASP A 117 5.49 -1.34 6.46
N ILE A 118 5.41 -1.64 7.76
CA ILE A 118 4.81 -0.81 8.79
C ILE A 118 5.84 -0.68 9.92
N ILE A 119 6.23 0.55 10.25
CA ILE A 119 7.11 0.83 11.38
C ILE A 119 6.27 1.32 12.55
N PHE A 120 6.31 0.58 13.65
CA PHE A 120 5.74 0.97 14.93
C PHE A 120 6.80 1.57 15.85
N TYR A 121 6.42 2.58 16.61
CA TYR A 121 7.23 3.14 17.70
C TYR A 121 6.31 3.67 18.80
N ARG A 122 6.63 3.36 20.06
CA ARG A 122 5.80 3.70 21.23
C ARG A 122 4.33 3.30 21.04
N GLN A 123 4.10 2.09 20.52
CA GLN A 123 2.77 1.49 20.28
C GLN A 123 1.95 2.18 19.17
N LYS A 124 2.56 3.07 18.37
CA LYS A 124 1.89 3.80 17.28
C LYS A 124 2.53 3.46 15.94
N PRO A 125 1.76 3.30 14.86
CA PRO A 125 2.33 3.26 13.52
C PRO A 125 2.85 4.66 13.16
N ILE A 126 4.11 4.73 12.74
CA ILE A 126 4.77 5.97 12.36
C ILE A 126 5.05 6.03 10.86
N LEU A 127 5.25 4.89 10.20
CA LEU A 127 5.50 4.83 8.76
C LEU A 127 4.77 3.63 8.14
N VAL A 128 4.12 3.84 7.00
CA VAL A 128 3.78 2.78 6.04
C VAL A 128 4.63 2.96 4.79
N GLY A 129 5.36 1.91 4.40
CA GLY A 129 6.24 1.88 3.24
C GLY A 129 5.71 0.99 2.12
N ASP A 130 5.94 1.42 0.89
CA ASP A 130 5.67 0.65 -0.33
C ASP A 130 6.83 0.84 -1.32
N LEU A 131 7.49 -0.25 -1.69
CA LEU A 131 8.56 -0.33 -2.67
C LEU A 131 7.97 -0.45 -4.08
N ARG A 132 8.53 0.32 -5.00
CA ARG A 132 8.24 0.25 -6.43
C ARG A 132 9.51 0.14 -7.22
N ILE A 133 9.60 -0.91 -8.04
CA ILE A 133 10.68 -1.07 -9.00
C ILE A 133 10.21 -0.58 -10.38
N THR A 134 11.01 0.27 -11.02
CA THR A 134 10.71 0.86 -12.33
C THR A 134 11.90 0.73 -13.27
N GLY A 135 11.64 0.45 -14.55
CA GLY A 135 12.66 0.55 -15.61
C GLY A 135 12.77 1.95 -16.23
N ARG A 136 12.05 2.94 -15.68
CA ARG A 136 12.06 4.33 -16.17
C ARG A 136 13.01 5.17 -15.34
N ASP A 137 13.75 6.08 -15.99
CA ASP A 137 14.62 7.04 -15.30
C ASP A 137 13.85 8.02 -14.39
N SER A 138 12.57 8.24 -14.66
CA SER A 138 11.72 9.03 -13.76
C SER A 138 11.37 8.21 -12.52
N LEU A 139 11.99 8.55 -11.39
CA LEU A 139 11.69 7.97 -10.08
C LEU A 139 10.58 8.73 -9.35
N TRP A 140 9.55 9.21 -10.05
CA TRP A 140 8.42 9.91 -9.43
C TRP A 140 7.14 9.05 -9.49
N PRO A 141 6.53 8.71 -8.36
CA PRO A 141 5.38 7.82 -8.33
C PRO A 141 4.12 8.54 -8.82
N GLY A 142 3.26 7.82 -9.54
CA GLY A 142 1.95 8.31 -9.92
C GLY A 142 1.01 8.45 -8.72
N ARG A 143 -0.06 9.24 -8.87
CA ARG A 143 -1.13 9.39 -7.85
C ARG A 143 -1.69 8.04 -7.39
N ASP A 144 -1.79 7.08 -8.30
CA ASP A 144 -2.26 5.71 -8.03
C ASP A 144 -1.47 5.03 -6.90
N LYS A 145 -0.15 5.23 -6.87
CA LYS A 145 0.72 4.64 -5.84
C LYS A 145 0.55 5.34 -4.50
N LYS A 146 0.38 6.67 -4.51
CA LYS A 146 0.08 7.45 -3.31
C LYS A 146 -1.25 7.06 -2.69
N VAL A 147 -2.29 6.86 -3.51
CA VAL A 147 -3.60 6.42 -3.04
C VAL A 147 -3.49 5.03 -2.40
N GLN A 148 -2.78 4.07 -3.02
CA GLN A 148 -2.59 2.75 -2.41
C GLN A 148 -1.98 2.83 -1.00
N VAL A 149 -0.93 3.62 -0.81
CA VAL A 149 -0.32 3.77 0.53
C VAL A 149 -1.25 4.51 1.51
N LYS A 150 -1.97 5.54 1.05
CA LYS A 150 -3.00 6.21 1.87
C LYS A 150 -4.06 5.22 2.35
N VAL A 151 -4.48 4.27 1.51
CA VAL A 151 -5.45 3.24 1.87
C VAL A 151 -4.95 2.40 3.04
N TYR A 152 -3.69 1.99 3.02
CA TYR A 152 -3.08 1.27 4.14
C TYR A 152 -3.06 2.11 5.42
N CYS A 153 -2.77 3.41 5.32
CA CYS A 153 -2.83 4.31 6.47
C CYS A 153 -4.26 4.43 7.04
N LEU A 154 -5.27 4.55 6.19
CA LEU A 154 -6.67 4.58 6.60
C LEU A 154 -7.09 3.27 7.27
N ALA A 155 -6.63 2.12 6.74
CA ALA A 155 -6.89 0.83 7.36
C ALA A 155 -6.34 0.77 8.79
N LEU A 156 -5.09 1.20 9.03
CA LEU A 156 -4.51 1.26 10.38
C LEU A 156 -5.30 2.19 11.32
N ASP A 157 -5.73 3.35 10.84
CA ASP A 157 -6.58 4.28 11.60
C ASP A 157 -7.92 3.60 11.99
N GLN A 158 -8.57 2.91 11.05
CA GLN A 158 -9.82 2.18 11.30
C GLN A 158 -9.64 0.95 12.20
N MET A 159 -8.45 0.34 12.21
CA MET A 159 -8.08 -0.69 13.19
C MET A 159 -7.93 -0.11 14.59
N GLY A 160 -7.97 1.22 14.78
CA GLY A 160 -7.97 1.88 16.08
C GLY A 160 -6.57 2.26 16.58
N PHE A 161 -5.57 2.27 15.71
CA PHE A 161 -4.26 2.81 16.04
C PHE A 161 -4.30 4.34 16.11
N ASP A 162 -3.44 4.92 16.95
CA ASP A 162 -3.19 6.36 16.92
C ASP A 162 -2.26 6.71 15.74
N CYS A 163 -2.86 7.20 14.66
CA CYS A 163 -2.18 7.59 13.43
C CYS A 163 -1.85 9.09 13.34
N SER A 164 -1.86 9.83 14.46
CA SER A 164 -1.61 11.29 14.48
C SER A 164 -0.24 11.72 13.94
N LYS A 165 0.73 10.81 13.90
CA LYS A 165 2.08 11.01 13.36
C LYS A 165 2.41 10.08 12.18
N LEU A 166 1.40 9.42 11.62
CA LEU A 166 1.62 8.42 10.59
C LEU A 166 2.04 9.08 9.28
N LYS A 167 3.15 8.62 8.71
CA LYS A 167 3.61 8.99 7.38
C LYS A 167 3.44 7.85 6.40
N GLY A 168 3.19 8.17 5.14
CA GLY A 168 3.36 7.23 4.03
C GLY A 168 4.69 7.48 3.33
N MET A 169 5.33 6.41 2.87
CA MET A 169 6.52 6.47 2.01
C MET A 169 6.35 5.56 0.80
N ILE A 170 6.65 6.09 -0.38
CA ILE A 170 6.86 5.28 -1.58
C ILE A 170 8.34 5.30 -1.91
N GLY A 171 9.00 4.15 -1.81
CA GLY A 171 10.36 3.99 -2.28
C GLY A 171 10.37 3.62 -3.75
N VAL A 172 10.87 4.49 -4.63
CA VAL A 172 10.98 4.17 -6.07
C VAL A 172 12.42 3.80 -6.39
N GLU A 173 12.65 2.53 -6.71
CA GLU A 173 13.93 1.97 -7.16
C GLU A 173 13.93 1.79 -8.67
N HIS A 174 15.00 2.21 -9.33
CA HIS A 174 15.29 1.85 -10.70
C HIS A 174 15.67 0.36 -10.75
N ALA A 175 15.24 -0.39 -11.77
CA ALA A 175 15.55 -1.82 -11.91
C ALA A 175 17.08 -2.09 -11.89
N ARG A 176 17.86 -1.19 -12.50
CA ARG A 176 19.33 -1.20 -12.47
C ARG A 176 19.94 -1.13 -11.06
N ALA A 177 19.23 -0.62 -10.05
CA ALA A 177 19.73 -0.59 -8.67
C ALA A 177 20.13 -1.99 -8.18
N ARG A 178 19.41 -3.03 -8.62
CA ARG A 178 19.65 -4.41 -8.19
C ARG A 178 20.86 -5.07 -8.85
N GLU A 179 21.39 -4.47 -9.92
CA GLU A 179 22.59 -4.91 -10.62
C GLU A 179 23.79 -4.03 -10.27
N GLU A 180 23.54 -2.72 -10.10
CA GLU A 180 24.57 -1.71 -9.97
C GLU A 180 24.92 -1.35 -8.52
N LEU A 181 24.14 -1.79 -7.53
CA LEU A 181 24.35 -1.52 -6.11
C LEU A 181 24.52 -2.84 -5.34
N GLU A 182 25.48 -2.86 -4.42
CA GLU A 182 25.71 -4.00 -3.51
C GLU A 182 24.66 -4.10 -2.40
N ILE A 183 23.84 -3.07 -2.24
CA ILE A 183 22.81 -2.94 -1.22
C ILE A 183 21.42 -2.97 -1.84
N ILE A 184 20.41 -3.20 -1.01
CA ILE A 184 19.01 -2.93 -1.36
C ILE A 184 18.66 -1.52 -0.84
N PRO A 185 18.59 -0.49 -1.71
CA PRO A 185 18.49 0.90 -1.28
C PRO A 185 17.31 1.17 -0.36
N TYR A 186 16.15 0.61 -0.67
CA TYR A 186 14.94 0.76 0.14
C TYR A 186 15.11 0.20 1.56
N ARG A 187 15.75 -0.97 1.70
CA ARG A 187 16.02 -1.57 3.02
C ARG A 187 17.00 -0.73 3.82
N GLU A 188 18.11 -0.31 3.21
CA GLU A 188 19.09 0.53 3.88
C GLU A 188 18.48 1.87 4.29
N HIS A 189 17.63 2.43 3.45
CA HIS A 189 16.91 3.64 3.79
C HIS A 189 15.98 3.46 5.00
N LEU A 190 15.20 2.38 5.06
CA LEU A 190 14.39 2.06 6.24
C LEU A 190 15.26 1.90 7.50
N HIS A 191 16.43 1.26 7.40
CA HIS A 191 17.36 1.13 8.52
C HIS A 191 17.83 2.49 9.05
N LEU A 192 18.15 3.42 8.14
CA LEU A 192 18.51 4.79 8.50
C LEU A 192 17.36 5.53 9.18
N LEU A 193 16.15 5.47 8.61
CA LEU A 193 14.98 6.11 9.20
C LEU A 193 14.72 5.60 10.62
N THR A 194 14.92 4.32 10.87
CA THR A 194 14.77 3.71 12.19
C THR A 194 15.83 4.16 13.18
N ARG A 195 17.08 4.28 12.73
CA ARG A 195 18.15 4.87 13.55
C ARG A 195 17.84 6.31 13.93
N GLU A 196 17.37 7.13 12.99
CA GLU A 196 16.98 8.51 13.26
C GLU A 196 15.76 8.59 14.19
N LEU A 197 14.75 7.74 13.96
CA LEU A 197 13.58 7.63 14.85
C LEU A 197 13.98 7.32 16.29
N GLN A 198 15.02 6.50 16.48
CA GLN A 198 15.56 6.19 17.82
C GLN A 198 16.26 7.40 18.46
N LEU A 199 16.93 8.25 17.67
CA LEU A 199 17.69 9.41 18.16
C LEU A 199 16.79 10.63 18.39
N GLU A 200 15.94 10.96 17.42
CA GLU A 200 15.14 12.18 17.38
C GLU A 200 13.71 11.95 17.92
N GLY A 201 13.26 10.69 18.00
CA GLY A 201 11.90 10.36 18.41
C GLY A 201 10.83 10.59 17.33
N GLU A 202 11.26 10.94 16.12
CA GLU A 202 10.41 11.10 14.94
C GLU A 202 11.15 10.75 13.64
N ILE A 203 10.38 10.51 12.56
CA ILE A 203 10.95 10.24 11.24
C ILE A 203 11.48 11.55 10.63
N VAL A 204 12.80 11.63 10.49
CA VAL A 204 13.47 12.69 9.74
C VAL A 204 13.63 12.24 8.29
N GLU A 205 12.96 12.94 7.37
CA GLU A 205 13.03 12.65 5.94
C GLU A 205 14.43 12.97 5.43
N LYS A 206 15.18 11.93 5.09
CA LYS A 206 16.51 12.07 4.48
C LYS A 206 16.46 11.58 3.05
N ASN A 207 17.17 12.28 2.17
CA ASN A 207 17.46 11.72 0.86
C ASN A 207 18.48 10.59 1.04
N PRO A 208 18.29 9.45 0.35
CA PRO A 208 19.17 8.30 0.47
C PRO A 208 20.57 8.63 -0.07
N PHE A 209 21.55 7.85 0.36
CA PHE A 209 22.96 7.90 -0.05
C PHE A 209 23.21 7.56 -1.53
N ASP A 210 22.19 7.51 -2.36
CA ASP A 210 22.32 7.04 -3.74
C ASP A 210 22.87 8.13 -4.67
N GLU A 211 24.19 8.20 -4.73
CA GLU A 211 24.92 9.08 -5.66
C GLU A 211 24.60 8.79 -7.13
N LYS A 212 24.16 7.57 -7.46
CA LYS A 212 23.78 7.18 -8.82
C LYS A 212 22.34 7.58 -9.17
N GLY A 213 21.55 8.01 -8.19
CA GLY A 213 20.17 8.45 -8.39
C GLY A 213 19.24 7.34 -8.89
N LEU A 214 19.50 6.08 -8.50
CA LEU A 214 18.71 4.89 -8.80
C LEU A 214 17.61 4.62 -7.76
N TYR A 215 17.55 5.36 -6.66
CA TYR A 215 16.53 5.24 -5.63
C TYR A 215 16.07 6.61 -5.14
N LYS A 216 14.75 6.76 -4.98
CA LYS A 216 14.15 7.97 -4.43
C LYS A 216 12.96 7.65 -3.53
N PRO A 217 13.00 8.03 -2.23
CA PRO A 217 11.84 7.98 -1.37
C PRO A 217 10.93 9.19 -1.62
N HIS A 218 9.63 8.97 -1.48
CA HIS A 218 8.61 10.02 -1.53
C HIS A 218 7.75 9.91 -0.29
N PHE A 219 7.90 10.88 0.60
CA PHE A 219 7.14 10.95 1.85
C PHE A 219 5.88 11.80 1.70
N PHE A 220 4.89 11.50 2.52
CA PHE A 220 3.73 12.36 2.73
C PHE A 220 3.12 12.10 4.11
N GLU A 221 2.54 13.13 4.70
CA GLU A 221 1.78 13.01 5.95
C GLU A 221 0.44 12.32 5.67
N TYR A 222 0.02 11.42 6.57
CA TYR A 222 -1.33 10.87 6.52
C TYR A 222 -2.35 11.93 6.94
N ASN A 223 -3.33 12.17 6.06
CA ASN A 223 -4.51 12.95 6.36
C ASN A 223 -5.73 12.07 6.11
N ARG A 224 -6.51 11.84 7.16
CA ARG A 224 -7.72 11.02 7.10
C ARG A 224 -8.73 11.59 6.11
N GLN A 225 -9.05 12.88 6.21
CA GLN A 225 -10.06 13.52 5.37
C GLN A 225 -9.70 13.43 3.88
N ASP A 226 -8.47 13.80 3.53
CA ASP A 226 -7.96 13.70 2.14
C ASP A 226 -7.97 12.26 1.61
N THR A 227 -7.92 11.27 2.49
CA THR A 227 -7.96 9.86 2.11
C THR A 227 -9.39 9.36 1.95
N LEU A 228 -10.31 9.83 2.77
CA LEU A 228 -11.75 9.54 2.65
C LEU A 228 -12.31 10.09 1.33
N GLU A 229 -11.91 11.30 0.93
CA GLU A 229 -12.30 11.87 -0.37
C GLU A 229 -11.83 11.03 -1.56
N ASP A 230 -10.61 10.47 -1.48
CA ASP A 230 -10.12 9.53 -2.48
C ASP A 230 -10.98 8.24 -2.46
N PHE A 231 -11.32 7.74 -1.28
CA PHE A 231 -12.12 6.53 -1.11
C PHE A 231 -13.56 6.65 -1.63
N GLU A 232 -14.26 7.73 -1.29
CA GLU A 232 -15.65 7.96 -1.68
C GLU A 232 -15.83 7.89 -3.21
N TRP A 233 -14.93 8.54 -3.96
CA TRP A 233 -14.94 8.48 -5.42
C TRP A 233 -14.70 7.05 -5.95
N ALA A 234 -13.79 6.32 -5.33
CA ALA A 234 -13.37 4.99 -5.79
C ALA A 234 -14.47 3.93 -5.53
N ILE A 235 -15.14 4.00 -4.39
CA ILE A 235 -16.15 3.02 -3.96
C ILE A 235 -17.39 3.00 -4.86
N ASP A 236 -17.80 4.13 -5.44
CA ASP A 236 -18.96 4.17 -6.33
C ASP A 236 -18.86 3.21 -7.53
N TYR A 237 -17.63 2.95 -8.01
CA TYR A 237 -17.40 1.94 -9.05
C TYR A 237 -17.68 0.50 -8.54
N TRP A 238 -17.22 0.19 -7.33
CA TRP A 238 -17.39 -1.13 -6.71
C TRP A 238 -18.83 -1.42 -6.31
N LEU A 239 -19.59 -0.38 -5.96
CA LEU A 239 -21.02 -0.47 -5.67
C LEU A 239 -21.89 -0.47 -6.94
N GLY A 240 -21.30 -0.51 -8.15
CA GLY A 240 -22.05 -0.51 -9.40
C GLY A 240 -22.81 0.78 -9.70
N LYS A 241 -22.56 1.86 -8.96
CA LYS A 241 -23.23 3.16 -9.16
C LYS A 241 -22.78 3.87 -10.43
N ARG A 242 -21.65 3.45 -11.03
CA ARG A 242 -21.12 4.00 -12.28
C ARG A 242 -20.33 2.99 -13.10
N ASN A 243 -20.29 3.24 -14.41
CA ASN A 243 -19.44 2.49 -15.33
C ASN A 243 -17.94 2.82 -15.12
N PRO A 244 -17.03 1.91 -15.47
CA PRO A 244 -15.58 2.14 -15.34
C PRO A 244 -15.12 3.26 -16.27
N ILE A 245 -14.31 4.17 -15.73
CA ILE A 245 -13.79 5.33 -16.42
C ILE A 245 -12.39 5.02 -17.02
N PRO A 246 -12.21 5.13 -18.34
CA PRO A 246 -10.90 4.96 -18.96
C PRO A 246 -9.98 6.16 -18.68
N THR A 247 -8.68 5.90 -18.70
CA THR A 247 -7.69 6.98 -18.61
C THR A 247 -7.70 7.87 -19.85
N LYS A 248 -7.45 9.17 -19.67
CA LYS A 248 -7.31 10.11 -20.80
C LYS A 248 -5.88 10.16 -21.37
N LYS A 249 -4.90 9.51 -20.72
CA LYS A 249 -3.47 9.59 -21.08
C LYS A 249 -3.10 8.47 -22.06
N ALA A 250 -2.86 8.78 -23.33
CA ALA A 250 -2.48 7.80 -24.35
C ALA A 250 -1.22 6.98 -23.96
N GLY A 251 -0.23 7.60 -23.31
CA GLY A 251 0.95 6.88 -22.83
C GLY A 251 0.63 5.77 -21.81
N LYS A 252 -0.44 5.93 -21.01
CA LYS A 252 -0.92 4.88 -20.12
C LYS A 252 -1.58 3.72 -20.88
N CYS A 253 -2.32 4.02 -21.95
CA CYS A 253 -2.93 3.02 -22.83
C CYS A 253 -1.85 2.22 -23.57
N LYS A 254 -0.83 2.87 -24.14
CA LYS A 254 0.28 2.22 -24.85
C LYS A 254 1.03 1.19 -24.01
N ALA A 255 1.22 1.49 -22.73
CA ALA A 255 1.90 0.63 -21.78
C ALA A 255 0.98 -0.38 -21.08
N CYS A 256 -0.33 -0.37 -21.35
CA CYS A 256 -1.28 -1.24 -20.69
C CYS A 256 -1.28 -2.66 -21.30
N GLU A 257 -1.25 -3.66 -20.44
CA GLU A 257 -1.30 -5.08 -20.78
C GLU A 257 -2.65 -5.53 -21.38
N TYR A 258 -3.70 -4.72 -21.27
CA TYR A 258 -5.03 -4.96 -21.83
C TYR A 258 -5.34 -4.09 -23.06
N LYS A 259 -4.32 -3.46 -23.68
CA LYS A 259 -4.52 -2.52 -24.80
C LYS A 259 -5.25 -3.11 -26.00
N GLU A 260 -5.18 -4.43 -26.20
CA GLU A 260 -5.77 -5.15 -27.35
C GLU A 260 -7.24 -5.51 -27.10
N ASP A 261 -7.63 -5.68 -25.84
CA ASP A 261 -9.00 -6.03 -25.42
C ASP A 261 -9.82 -4.79 -25.03
N CYS A 262 -9.15 -3.66 -24.77
CA CYS A 262 -9.78 -2.43 -24.31
C CYS A 262 -10.31 -1.60 -25.49
N SER A 263 -11.64 -1.52 -25.61
CA SER A 263 -12.32 -0.68 -26.62
C SER A 263 -12.04 0.82 -26.47
N ASP A 264 -11.66 1.28 -25.28
CA ASP A 264 -11.30 2.67 -24.97
C ASP A 264 -9.79 2.96 -25.15
N SER A 265 -9.02 2.00 -25.67
CA SER A 265 -7.57 2.13 -25.86
C SER A 265 -7.24 3.26 -26.84
N LYS A 266 -6.44 4.23 -26.38
CA LYS A 266 -5.96 5.34 -27.19
C LYS A 266 -4.52 5.06 -27.63
N ILE A 267 -4.39 4.49 -28.82
CA ILE A 267 -3.10 4.18 -29.48
C ILE A 267 -2.50 5.45 -30.09
#